data_AF-A0A1J4U062-F1
#
_entry.id   AF-A0A1J4U062-F1
#
_cell.length_a   1.000
_cell.length_b   1.000
_cell.length_c   1.000
_cell.angle_alpha   90.00
_cell.angle_beta   90.00
_cell.angle_gamma   90.00
#
_symmetry.space_group_name_H-M   'P 1'
#
loop_
_entity.id
_entity.type
_entity.pdbx_description
1 polymer ?
#
loop_
_entity_poly.entity_id
_entity_poly.type
_entity_poly.pdbx_seq_one_letter_code
_entity_poly.pdbx_strand_id
1 'polypeptide(L)'
;MKAILFLSLCTFLLGDSALIDGLERASHRYKRDACEMAKTMARKNYDVKEMNVGCNCEKSDNKEWMCFVRFKYSPKEAVVKN
;
A
#
# COMPACT_ATOMS: atom_id res chain seq x y z
N MET A 1 -7.13 -57.09 -7.76
CA MET A 1 -8.04 -55.94 -8.00
C MET A 1 -8.33 -55.27 -6.67
N LYS A 2 -7.88 -54.03 -6.48
CA LYS A 2 -8.55 -52.97 -5.68
C LYS A 2 -7.69 -51.72 -5.77
N ALA A 3 -7.92 -50.95 -6.82
CA ALA A 3 -7.57 -49.54 -6.85
C ALA A 3 -8.52 -48.81 -5.90
N ILE A 4 -7.98 -48.10 -4.92
CA ILE A 4 -8.71 -47.06 -4.20
C ILE A 4 -7.89 -45.78 -4.39
N LEU A 5 -8.33 -45.04 -5.40
CA LEU A 5 -8.14 -43.62 -5.59
C LEU A 5 -8.81 -42.84 -4.43
N PHE A 6 -8.48 -41.55 -4.38
CA PHE A 6 -9.13 -40.45 -3.66
C PHE A 6 -8.43 -40.05 -2.34
N LEU A 7 -8.13 -38.78 -2.08
CA LEU A 7 -8.46 -37.55 -2.79
C LEU A 7 -7.39 -36.52 -2.44
N SER A 8 -6.83 -35.90 -3.47
CA SER A 8 -6.00 -34.71 -3.41
C SER A 8 -6.58 -33.71 -2.42
N LEU A 9 -5.92 -33.56 -1.26
CA LEU A 9 -6.15 -32.43 -0.38
C LEU A 9 -5.41 -31.25 -1.01
N CYS A 10 -6.04 -30.63 -2.01
CA CYS A 10 -5.65 -29.31 -2.47
C CYS A 10 -5.82 -28.37 -1.28
N THR A 11 -4.75 -28.16 -0.52
CA THR A 11 -4.64 -27.02 0.37
C THR A 11 -4.74 -25.80 -0.51
N PHE A 12 -5.95 -25.24 -0.62
CA PHE A 12 -6.16 -23.88 -1.04
C PHE A 12 -5.38 -23.02 -0.04
N LEU A 13 -4.13 -22.70 -0.38
CA LEU A 13 -3.45 -21.53 0.11
C LEU A 13 -4.34 -20.37 -0.36
N LEU A 14 -5.28 -19.98 0.49
CA LEU A 14 -5.85 -18.64 0.49
C LEU A 14 -4.64 -17.72 0.63
N GLY A 15 -4.10 -17.32 -0.52
CA GLY A 15 -3.06 -16.32 -0.59
C GLY A 15 -3.70 -15.02 -0.14
N ASP A 16 -3.63 -14.74 1.16
CA ASP A 16 -3.68 -13.36 1.62
C ASP A 16 -2.60 -12.65 0.82
N SER A 17 -3.03 -11.84 -0.16
CA SER A 17 -2.10 -11.08 -0.97
C SER A 17 -1.33 -10.19 0.00
N ALA A 18 -0.06 -10.54 0.23
CA ALA A 18 0.76 -9.85 1.22
C ALA A 18 0.79 -8.37 0.86
N LEU A 19 0.27 -7.53 1.76
CA LEU A 19 0.27 -6.09 1.54
C LEU A 19 1.72 -5.60 1.53
N ILE A 20 2.03 -4.73 0.58
CA ILE A 20 3.37 -4.16 0.42
C ILE A 20 3.41 -2.81 1.11
N ASP A 21 4.50 -2.53 1.82
CA ASP A 21 4.74 -1.21 2.40
C ASP A 21 5.02 -0.17 1.31
N GLY A 22 4.35 0.97 1.41
CA GLY A 22 4.50 2.14 0.54
C GLY A 22 4.86 3.39 1.34
N LEU A 23 5.53 4.32 0.66
CA LEU A 23 5.90 5.63 1.19
C LEU A 23 5.64 6.69 0.13
N GLU A 24 4.87 7.71 0.48
CA GLU A 24 4.63 8.87 -0.38
C GLU A 24 4.96 10.15 0.36
N ARG A 25 5.35 11.17 -0.41
CA ARG A 25 5.77 12.47 0.14
C ARG A 25 5.19 13.63 -0.65
N ALA A 26 4.90 14.72 0.04
CA ALA A 26 4.54 15.98 -0.59
C ALA A 26 5.06 17.17 0.23
N SER A 27 5.31 18.28 -0.45
CA SER A 27 5.65 19.56 0.17
C SER A 27 4.55 20.58 -0.02
N HIS A 28 4.29 21.38 1.02
CA HIS A 28 3.38 22.50 0.95
C HIS A 28 3.73 23.55 2.02
N ARG A 29 3.30 24.80 1.81
CA ARG A 29 3.50 25.88 2.80
C ARG A 29 2.88 25.59 4.17
N TYR A 30 1.82 24.77 4.21
CA TYR A 30 1.12 24.38 5.44
C TYR A 30 1.27 22.88 5.70
N LYS A 31 1.63 22.53 6.94
CA LYS A 31 1.86 21.14 7.38
C LYS A 31 0.67 20.21 7.08
N ARG A 32 -0.55 20.68 7.35
CA ARG A 32 -1.78 19.91 7.12
C ARG A 32 -1.93 19.57 5.65
N ASP A 33 -1.75 20.56 4.78
CA ASP A 33 -1.94 20.38 3.34
C ASP A 33 -0.87 19.46 2.75
N ALA A 34 0.39 19.60 3.18
CA ALA A 34 1.46 18.68 2.77
C ALA A 34 1.12 17.22 3.14
N CYS A 35 0.56 17.00 4.33
CA CYS A 35 0.13 15.67 4.76
C CYS A 35 -1.05 15.14 3.91
N GLU A 36 -2.10 15.94 3.71
CA GLU A 36 -3.26 15.52 2.92
C GLU A 36 -2.91 15.31 1.43
N MET A 37 -1.99 16.10 0.88
CA MET A 37 -1.43 15.87 -0.45
C MET A 37 -0.71 14.53 -0.55
N ALA A 38 0.18 14.21 0.41
CA ALA A 38 0.89 12.92 0.41
C ALA A 38 -0.08 11.73 0.50
N LYS A 39 -1.11 11.83 1.36
CA LYS A 39 -2.18 10.81 1.45
C LYS A 39 -2.96 10.66 0.15
N THR A 40 -3.28 11.78 -0.50
CA THR A 40 -4.00 11.80 -1.78
C THR A 40 -3.18 11.17 -2.88
N MET A 41 -1.87 11.46 -2.95
CA MET A 41 -0.95 10.84 -3.90
C MET A 41 -0.88 9.32 -3.70
N ALA A 42 -0.73 8.86 -2.45
CA ALA A 42 -0.75 7.43 -2.14
C ALA A 42 -2.02 6.73 -2.64
N ARG A 43 -3.21 7.28 -2.34
CA ARG A 43 -4.50 6.70 -2.79
C ARG A 43 -4.71 6.78 -4.30
N LYS A 44 -4.13 7.79 -4.96
CA LYS A 44 -4.21 7.94 -6.42
C LYS A 44 -3.33 6.92 -7.14
N ASN A 45 -2.14 6.66 -6.61
CA ASN A 45 -1.11 5.85 -7.27
C ASN A 45 -1.22 4.36 -6.91
N TYR A 46 -1.74 4.04 -5.73
CA TYR A 46 -1.77 2.69 -5.18
C TYR A 46 -3.16 2.29 -4.69
N ASP A 47 -3.45 0.99 -4.72
CA ASP A 47 -4.62 0.41 -4.06
C ASP A 47 -4.35 0.27 -2.55
N VAL A 48 -4.41 1.41 -1.85
CA VAL A 48 -4.07 1.51 -0.43
C VAL A 48 -5.12 0.77 0.42
N LYS A 49 -4.66 -0.19 1.23
CA LYS A 49 -5.50 -0.95 2.17
C LYS A 49 -5.39 -0.44 3.60
N GLU A 50 -4.18 -0.05 4.01
CA GLU A 50 -3.90 0.52 5.33
C GLU A 50 -3.11 1.81 5.16
N MET A 51 -3.38 2.82 5.96
CA MET A 51 -2.63 4.08 5.93
C MET A 51 -2.50 4.64 7.34
N ASN A 52 -1.31 5.14 7.69
CA ASN A 52 -1.11 5.81 8.96
C ASN A 52 -2.03 7.04 9.08
N VAL A 53 -2.67 7.17 10.24
CA VAL A 53 -3.59 8.29 10.53
C VAL A 53 -2.87 9.65 10.46
N GLY A 54 -1.62 9.68 10.94
CA GLY A 54 -0.74 10.85 10.92
C GLY A 54 0.31 10.83 9.82
N CYS A 55 0.92 12.00 9.57
CA CYS A 55 2.10 12.13 8.73
C CYS A 55 3.32 12.51 9.58
N ASN A 56 4.48 11.99 9.19
CA ASN A 56 5.76 12.48 9.69
C ASN A 56 6.14 13.68 8.83
N CYS A 57 6.38 14.84 9.45
CA CYS A 57 6.68 16.05 8.71
C CYS A 57 7.88 16.77 9.28
N GLU A 58 8.68 17.33 8.38
CA GLU A 58 9.81 18.20 8.68
C GLU A 58 9.66 19.51 7.92
N LYS A 59 10.24 20.57 8.47
CA LYS A 59 10.23 21.89 7.83
C LYS A 59 11.50 22.01 7.00
N SER A 60 11.34 22.28 5.70
CA SER A 60 12.46 22.46 4.78
C SER A 60 12.97 23.90 4.82
N ASP A 61 14.19 24.09 4.30
CA ASP A 61 14.90 25.38 4.31
C ASP A 61 14.15 26.48 3.53
N ASN A 62 13.30 26.10 2.57
CA ASN A 62 12.45 26.99 1.79
C ASN A 62 11.16 27.44 2.53
N LYS A 63 11.05 27.20 3.85
CA LYS A 63 9.89 27.49 4.70
C LYS A 63 8.64 26.65 4.39
N GLU A 64 8.74 25.62 3.58
CA GLU A 64 7.67 24.65 3.35
C GLU A 64 7.73 23.51 4.37
N TRP A 65 6.63 22.78 4.49
CA TRP A 65 6.56 21.51 5.20
C TRP A 65 6.66 20.38 4.20
N MET A 66 7.60 19.46 4.41
CA MET A 66 7.65 18.19 3.71
C MET A 66 7.08 17.12 4.64
N CYS A 67 6.02 16.45 4.18
CA CYS A 67 5.36 15.39 4.93
C CYS A 67 5.46 14.06 4.19
N PHE A 68 5.64 12.98 4.96
CA PHE A 68 5.70 11.61 4.51
C PHE A 68 4.54 10.81 5.13
N VAL A 69 3.91 9.96 4.33
CA VAL A 69 2.90 8.99 4.79
C VAL A 69 3.35 7.58 4.45
N ARG A 70 3.30 6.70 5.46
CA ARG A 70 3.47 5.26 5.28
C ARG A 70 2.11 4.60 5.16
N PHE A 71 2.00 3.65 4.26
CA PHE A 71 0.78 2.93 3.97
C PHE A 71 1.11 1.52 3.51
N LYS A 72 0.12 0.63 3.48
CA LYS A 72 0.23 -0.66 2.82
C LYS A 72 -0.74 -0.74 1.65
N TYR A 73 -0.30 -1.33 0.55
CA TYR A 73 -1.10 -1.46 -0.66
C TYR A 73 -1.07 -2.90 -1.18
N SER A 74 -2.13 -3.31 -1.85
CA SER A 74 -2.13 -4.55 -2.63
C SER A 74 -1.42 -4.27 -3.96
N PRO A 75 -0.41 -5.06 -4.37
CA PRO A 75 0.07 -4.97 -5.74
C PRO A 75 -1.12 -5.24 -6.65
N LYS A 76 -1.32 -4.41 -7.70
CA LYS A 76 -2.27 -4.76 -8.74
C LYS A 76 -1.85 -6.14 -9.22
N GLU A 77 -2.72 -7.13 -9.10
CA GLU A 77 -2.44 -8.46 -9.64
C GLU A 77 -1.94 -8.24 -11.05
N ALA A 78 -0.69 -8.63 -11.30
CA ALA A 78 -0.25 -8.79 -12.67
C ALA A 78 -1.22 -9.83 -13.20
N VAL A 79 -2.23 -9.38 -13.95
CA VAL A 79 -3.08 -10.27 -14.71
C VAL A 79 -2.11 -10.98 -15.63
N VAL A 80 -1.66 -12.16 -15.20
CA VAL A 80 -0.96 -13.11 -16.05
C VAL A 80 -2.05 -13.50 -17.03
N LYS A 81 -2.13 -12.75 -18.12
CA LYS A 81 -2.88 -13.12 -19.30
C LYS A 81 -2.22 -14.41 -19.79
N ASN A 82 -2.75 -15.55 -19.35
CA ASN A 82 -2.58 -16.82 -20.03
C ASN A 82 -3.14 -16.72 -21.44
#